data_AF-A0A4Y8VLI8-F1
#
_entry.id   AF-A0A4Y8VLI8-F1
#
_cell.length_a   1.000
_cell.length_b   1.000
_cell.length_c   1.000
_cell.angle_alpha   90.00
_cell.angle_beta   90.00
_cell.angle_gamma   90.00
#
_symmetry.space_group_name_H-M   'P 1'
#
loop_
_entity.id
_entity.type
_entity.pdbx_description
1 polymer ?
#
loop_
_entity_poly.entity_id
_entity_poly.type
_entity_poly.pdbx_seq_one_letter_code
_entity_poly.pdbx_strand_id
1 'polypeptide(L)' 'MLADMSEIAISTIKKIESGKGNPSLSTIEKIMDILGMEVKYEIRQTV' A
#
# COMPACT_ATOMS: atom_id res chain seq x y z
N MET A 1 -12.70 -9.75 -0.70
CA MET A 1 -12.03 -8.71 -1.52
C MET A 1 -10.82 -8.18 -0.76
N LEU A 2 -9.80 -7.57 -1.41
CA LEU A 2 -8.64 -7.00 -0.70
C LEU A 2 -9.04 -6.04 0.42
N ALA A 3 -10.14 -5.30 0.24
CA ALA A 3 -10.71 -4.42 1.27
C ALA A 3 -11.15 -5.15 2.55
N ASP A 4 -11.70 -6.36 2.43
CA ASP A 4 -12.18 -7.13 3.58
C ASP A 4 -11.01 -7.75 4.36
N MET A 5 -9.90 -8.02 3.68
CA MET A 5 -8.71 -8.62 4.27
C MET A 5 -7.74 -7.58 4.85
N SER A 6 -7.80 -6.32 4.36
CA SER A 6 -6.82 -5.27 4.69
C SER A 6 -7.24 -4.31 5.79
N GLU A 7 -8.47 -4.42 6.31
CA GLU A 7 -9.06 -3.45 7.24
C GLU A 7 -9.03 -2.00 6.69
N ILE A 8 -8.88 -1.85 5.37
CA ILE A 8 -8.84 -0.56 4.69
C ILE A 8 -10.19 -0.33 4.02
N ALA A 9 -10.73 0.87 4.20
CA ALA A 9 -11.96 1.26 3.54
C ALA A 9 -11.89 1.07 2.01
N ILE A 10 -12.93 0.48 1.42
CA ILE A 10 -13.04 0.24 -0.03
C ILE A 10 -12.79 1.52 -0.84
N SER A 11 -13.24 2.68 -0.34
CA SER A 11 -13.02 3.98 -0.98
C SER A 11 -11.55 4.38 -1.04
N THR A 12 -10.74 4.00 -0.06
CA THR A 12 -9.30 4.22 -0.03
C THR A 12 -8.60 3.32 -1.05
N ILE A 13 -8.94 2.04 -1.12
CA ILE A 13 -8.38 1.11 -2.13
C ILE A 13 -8.67 1.61 -3.54
N LYS A 14 -9.92 2.01 -3.83
CA LYS A 14 -10.28 2.60 -5.13
C LYS A 14 -9.45 3.84 -5.49
N LYS A 15 -9.14 4.69 -4.49
CA LYS A 15 -8.28 5.86 -4.70
C LYS A 15 -6.83 5.46 -4.98
N ILE A 16 -6.32 4.43 -4.31
CA ILE A 16 -4.98 3.88 -4.54
C ILE A 16 -4.90 3.30 -5.96
N GLU A 17 -5.85 2.44 -6.35
CA GLU A 17 -5.90 1.82 -7.68
C GLU A 17 -6.03 2.85 -8.83
N SER A 18 -6.74 3.95 -8.58
CA SER A 18 -6.88 5.04 -9.57
C SER A 18 -5.73 6.05 -9.56
N GLY A 19 -4.69 5.84 -8.74
CA GLY A 19 -3.54 6.75 -8.60
C GLY A 19 -3.85 8.10 -7.95
N LYS A 20 -5.05 8.27 -7.39
CA LYS A 20 -5.51 9.52 -6.74
C LYS A 20 -5.40 9.48 -5.21
N GLY A 21 -4.91 8.39 -4.64
CA GLY A 21 -4.70 8.21 -3.21
C GLY A 21 -3.32 8.68 -2.77
N ASN A 22 -3.24 9.31 -1.60
CA ASN A 22 -2.00 9.53 -0.87
C ASN A 22 -2.01 8.68 0.41
N PRO A 23 -1.83 7.35 0.29
CA PRO A 23 -1.88 6.45 1.44
C PRO A 23 -0.67 6.67 2.36
N SER A 24 -0.87 6.38 3.65
CA SER A 24 0.27 6.30 4.57
C SER A 24 1.11 5.07 4.26
N LEU A 25 2.36 5.06 4.70
CA LEU A 25 3.24 3.90 4.56
C LEU A 25 2.64 2.64 5.21
N SER A 26 2.08 2.77 6.42
CA SER A 26 1.39 1.67 7.12
C SER A 26 0.21 1.09 6.33
N THR A 27 -0.46 1.91 5.50
CA THR A 27 -1.55 1.45 4.63
C THR A 27 -1.01 0.63 3.47
N ILE A 28 0.13 1.05 2.89
CA ILE A 28 0.82 0.30 1.84
C ILE A 28 1.32 -1.03 2.40
N GLU A 29 1.94 -1.05 3.59
CA GLU A 29 2.42 -2.26 4.29
C GLU A 29 1.31 -3.31 4.47
N LYS A 30 0.15 -2.91 5.00
CA LYS A 30 -1.01 -3.83 5.15
C LYS A 30 -1.45 -4.45 3.82
N ILE A 31 -1.44 -3.68 2.74
CA ILE A 31 -1.82 -4.19 1.41
C ILE A 31 -0.78 -5.19 0.89
N MET A 32 0.50 -4.91 1.11
CA MET A 32 1.60 -5.75 0.65
C MET A 32 1.65 -7.07 1.39
N ASP A 33 1.44 -7.07 2.72
CA ASP A 33 1.39 -8.29 3.53
C ASP A 33 0.35 -9.29 3.00
N ILE A 34 -0.84 -8.79 2.64
CA ILE A 34 -1.93 -9.63 2.09
C ILE A 34 -1.60 -10.19 0.72
N LEU A 35 -0.87 -9.41 -0.08
CA LEU A 35 -0.41 -9.81 -1.40
C LEU A 35 0.83 -10.70 -1.34
N GLY A 36 1.38 -10.97 -0.15
CA GLY A 36 2.63 -11.72 0.02
C GLY A 36 3.84 -10.99 -0.57
N MET A 37 3.82 -9.66 -0.55
CA MET A 37 4.87 -8.79 -1.06
C MET A 37 5.65 -8.14 0.09
N GLU A 38 6.94 -7.89 -0.13
CA GLU A 38 7.83 -7.23 0.83
C GLU A 38 8.34 -5.90 0.25
N VAL A 39 8.38 -4.84 1.06
CA VAL A 39 9.06 -3.58 0.69
C VAL A 39 10.44 -3.53 1.30
N LYS A 40 11.42 -3.28 0.44
CA LYS A 40 12.80 -3.07 0.81
C LYS A 40 13.13 -1.58 0.71
N TYR A 41 13.60 -1.01 1.81
CA TYR A 41 14.14 0.35 1.82
C TYR A 41 15.62 0.33 1.45
N GLU A 42 16.02 1.18 0.53
CA GLU A 42 17.42 1.38 0.16
C GLU A 42 17.78 2.85 0.34
N ILE A 43 18.91 3.10 1.01
CA ILE A 43 19.45 4.46 1.11
C ILE A 43 19.90 4.86 -0.28
N ARG A 44 19.36 5.98 -0.78
CA ARG A 44 19.75 6.54 -2.08
C ARG A 44 21.25 6.83 -2.07
N GLN A 45 21.97 6.17 -2.98
CA GLN A 45 23.37 6.48 -3.25
C GLN A 45 23.39 7.73 -4.16
N THR A 46 23.92 8.83 -3.65
CA THR A 46 24.16 10.03 -4.46
C THR A 46 25.52 9.84 -5.15
N VAL A 47 25.54 9.85 -6.48
CA VAL A 47 26.76 9.97 -7.30
C VAL A 47 27.03 11.44 -7.56
#